data_AF-A0A450UMV8-F1
#
_entry.id   AF-A0A450UMV8-F1
#
_cell.length_a   1.000
_cell.length_b   1.000
_cell.length_c   1.000
_cell.angle_alpha   90.00
_cell.angle_beta   90.00
_cell.angle_gamma   90.00
#
_symmetry.space_group_name_H-M   'P 1'
#
loop_
_entity.id
_entity.type
_entity.pdbx_description
1 polymer ?
#
loop_
_entity_poly.entity_id
_entity_poly.type
_entity_poly.pdbx_seq_one_letter_code
_entity_poly.pdbx_strand_id
1 'polypeptide(L)'
;MAWDRPSPTITTQFYGFGNGRFGHPEQDRAISLREGAILQSFPKDYVFIRPIDEIHFTRIGRLIGNAVPFALARAIARSIRAHLEKCYVE
;
A
#
# COMPACT_ATOMS: atom_id res chain seq x y z
N MET A 1 9.39 10.25 -9.37
CA MET A 1 10.03 9.15 -8.61
C MET A 1 11.26 8.69 -9.37
N ALA A 2 12.13 7.89 -8.76
CA ALA A 2 13.33 7.36 -9.41
C ALA A 2 13.47 5.87 -9.09
N TRP A 3 13.96 5.07 -10.04
CA TRP A 3 14.05 3.61 -9.92
C TRP A 3 14.99 3.13 -8.81
N ASP A 4 16.04 3.90 -8.56
CA ASP A 4 17.15 3.60 -7.66
C ASP A 4 17.00 4.25 -6.28
N ARG A 5 15.82 4.78 -5.96
CA ARG A 5 15.54 5.47 -4.69
C ARG A 5 14.26 4.95 -4.04
N PRO A 6 14.18 5.00 -2.69
CA PRO A 6 12.94 4.66 -2.01
C PRO A 6 11.80 5.60 -2.44
N SER A 7 10.57 5.08 -2.43
CA SER A 7 9.39 5.92 -2.67
C SER A 7 9.20 6.92 -1.53
N PRO A 8 8.60 8.09 -1.79
CA PRO A 8 8.02 8.89 -0.72
C PRO A 8 6.91 8.11 0.01
N THR A 9 6.49 8.60 1.17
CA THR A 9 5.32 8.07 1.88
C THR A 9 4.09 8.11 0.97
N ILE A 10 3.44 6.96 0.79
CA ILE A 10 2.25 6.81 -0.05
C ILE A 10 1.04 7.39 0.69
N THR A 11 0.56 8.56 0.27
CA THR A 11 -0.57 9.28 0.90
C THR A 11 -1.89 9.02 0.19
N THR A 12 -3.02 9.47 0.73
CA THR A 12 -4.37 9.19 0.18
C THR A 12 -4.61 9.67 -1.26
N GLN A 13 -3.78 10.59 -1.76
CA GLN A 13 -3.90 11.16 -3.10
C GLN A 13 -2.56 11.10 -3.87
N PHE A 14 -1.76 10.04 -3.66
CA PHE A 14 -0.48 9.84 -4.35
C PHE A 14 -0.60 9.84 -5.89
N TYR A 15 -1.80 9.62 -6.42
CA TYR A 15 -2.08 9.60 -7.85
C TYR A 15 -2.18 11.00 -8.47
N GLY A 16 -1.86 12.07 -7.73
CA GLY A 16 -1.86 13.45 -8.22
C GLY A 16 -0.52 14.15 -8.00
N PHE A 17 -0.06 14.91 -8.99
CA PHE A 17 1.21 15.67 -8.92
C PHE A 17 1.21 16.78 -7.87
N GLY A 18 0.06 17.41 -7.63
CA GLY A 18 -0.07 18.50 -6.65
C GLY A 18 0.11 18.03 -5.20
N ASN A 19 0.07 16.73 -4.95
CA ASN A 19 0.07 16.15 -3.60
C ASN A 19 1.44 15.62 -3.16
N GLY A 20 2.46 15.75 -4.00
CA GLY A 20 3.82 15.32 -3.68
C GLY A 20 4.62 14.84 -4.89
N ARG A 21 5.82 14.29 -4.63
CA ARG A 21 6.76 13.83 -5.68
C ARG A 21 6.39 12.44 -6.23
N PHE A 22 5.16 12.27 -6.70
CA PHE A 22 4.59 10.99 -7.12
C PHE A 22 4.60 10.74 -8.64
N GLY A 23 5.34 11.53 -9.43
CA GLY A 23 5.50 11.28 -10.86
C GLY A 23 6.14 9.90 -11.12
N HIS A 24 5.66 9.16 -12.12
CA HIS A 24 6.29 7.93 -12.57
C HIS A 24 7.71 8.23 -13.06
N PRO A 25 8.72 7.36 -12.85
CA PRO A 25 10.11 7.66 -13.21
C PRO A 25 10.35 7.94 -14.70
N GLU A 26 9.52 7.37 -15.57
CA GLU A 26 9.70 7.40 -17.03
C GLU A 26 8.48 7.87 -17.82
N GLN A 27 7.29 7.92 -17.18
CA GLN A 27 6.03 8.16 -17.89
C GLN A 27 5.47 9.50 -17.42
N ASP A 28 4.84 10.26 -18.33
CA ASP A 28 4.27 11.58 -18.06
C ASP A 28 2.94 11.51 -17.29
N ARG A 29 2.96 10.83 -16.14
CA ARG A 29 1.82 10.63 -15.24
C ARG A 29 2.28 10.45 -13.79
N ALA A 30 1.37 10.61 -12.84
CA ALA A 30 1.60 10.13 -11.48
C ALA A 30 1.59 8.59 -11.43
N ILE A 31 2.09 8.02 -10.33
CA ILE A 31 1.98 6.58 -10.10
C ILE A 31 0.51 6.16 -9.99
N SER A 32 0.21 4.99 -10.56
CA SER A 32 -1.13 4.40 -10.58
C SER A 32 -1.52 3.85 -9.21
N LEU A 33 -2.82 3.61 -9.01
CA LEU A 33 -3.32 2.95 -7.79
C LEU A 33 -2.60 1.63 -7.52
N ARG A 34 -2.33 0.84 -8.56
CA ARG A 34 -1.65 -0.46 -8.40
C ARG A 34 -0.18 -0.30 -8.03
N GLU A 35 0.53 0.67 -8.59
CA GLU A 35 1.91 0.99 -8.20
C GLU A 35 1.98 1.43 -6.73
N GLY A 36 1.07 2.31 -6.29
CA GLY A 36 0.96 2.70 -4.89
C GLY A 36 0.67 1.52 -3.94
N ALA A 37 -0.18 0.57 -4.37
CA ALA A 37 -0.45 -0.65 -3.60
C ALA A 37 0.79 -1.55 -3.49
N ILE A 38 1.57 -1.69 -4.56
CA ILE A 38 2.82 -2.45 -4.56
C ILE A 38 3.84 -1.81 -3.61
N LEU A 39 3.95 -0.47 -3.61
CA LEU A 39 4.83 0.27 -2.70
C LEU A 39 4.38 0.13 -1.23
N GLN A 40 3.08 0.02 -0.99
CA GLN A 40 2.50 -0.37 0.31
C GLN A 40 2.64 -1.88 0.60
N SER A 41 3.39 -2.62 -0.22
CA SER A 41 3.69 -4.05 -0.10
C SER A 41 2.49 -5.00 -0.13
N PHE A 42 1.34 -4.55 -0.65
CA PHE A 42 0.19 -5.42 -0.83
C PHE A 42 0.51 -6.58 -1.77
N PRO A 43 -0.07 -7.78 -1.53
CA PRO A 43 -0.06 -8.86 -2.50
C PRO A 43 -0.59 -8.41 -3.86
N LYS A 44 -0.04 -8.97 -4.95
CA LYS A 44 -0.40 -8.59 -6.33
C LYS A 44 -1.89 -8.81 -6.62
N ASP A 45 -2.46 -9.83 -6.00
CA ASP A 45 -3.84 -10.29 -6.10
C ASP A 45 -4.76 -9.68 -5.04
N TYR A 46 -4.29 -8.72 -4.23
CA TYR A 46 -5.14 -8.06 -3.24
C TYR A 46 -6.27 -7.27 -3.92
N VAL A 47 -7.50 -7.53 -3.45
CA VAL A 47 -8.75 -6.97 -3.95
C VAL A 47 -9.25 -5.91 -2.96
N PHE A 48 -9.29 -4.64 -3.40
CA PHE A 48 -9.65 -3.50 -2.54
C PHE A 48 -11.16 -3.24 -2.42
N ILE A 49 -11.96 -3.82 -3.31
CA ILE A 49 -13.41 -3.64 -3.40
C ILE A 49 -14.06 -4.96 -3.75
N ARG A 50 -15.32 -5.19 -3.35
CA ARG A 50 -16.02 -6.42 -3.76
C ARG A 50 -16.37 -6.34 -5.25
N PRO A 51 -16.54 -7.48 -5.94
CA PRO A 51 -16.91 -7.49 -7.36
C PRO A 51 -18.21 -6.73 -7.70
N ILE A 52 -19.13 -6.65 -6.74
CA ILE A 52 -20.42 -5.95 -6.87
C ILE A 52 -20.34 -4.45 -6.59
N ASP A 53 -19.24 -3.96 -6.01
CA ASP A 53 -19.12 -2.57 -5.62
C ASP A 53 -18.65 -1.72 -6.81
N GLU A 54 -19.17 -0.50 -6.93
CA GLU A 54 -18.71 0.45 -7.95
C GLU A 54 -17.24 0.86 -7.72
N ILE A 55 -16.48 0.97 -8.81
CA ILE A 55 -15.08 1.38 -8.77
C ILE A 55 -14.98 2.90 -8.58
N HIS A 56 -14.71 3.32 -7.35
CA HIS A 56 -14.39 4.71 -7.05
C HIS A 56 -12.89 4.92 -6.86
N PHE A 57 -12.26 5.60 -7.83
CA PHE A 57 -10.82 5.82 -7.87
C PHE A 57 -10.27 6.47 -6.59
N THR A 58 -10.92 7.55 -6.13
CA THR A 58 -10.52 8.30 -4.94
C THR A 58 -10.67 7.47 -3.65
N ARG A 59 -11.71 6.63 -3.58
CA ARG A 59 -11.92 5.71 -2.45
C ARG A 59 -10.79 4.68 -2.36
N ILE A 60 -10.41 4.08 -3.49
CA ILE A 60 -9.34 3.08 -3.54
C ILE A 60 -7.99 3.73 -3.17
N GLY A 61 -7.70 4.91 -3.70
CA GLY A 61 -6.48 5.63 -3.33
C GLY A 61 -6.41 5.96 -1.84
N ARG A 62 -7.54 6.33 -1.22
CA ARG A 62 -7.60 6.53 0.25
C ARG A 62 -7.37 5.23 1.02
N LEU A 63 -7.93 4.10 0.58
CA LEU A 63 -7.69 2.80 1.21
C LEU A 63 -6.21 2.42 1.18
N ILE A 64 -5.55 2.63 0.03
CA ILE A 64 -4.11 2.35 -0.13
C ILE A 64 -3.27 3.30 0.71
N GLY A 65 -3.54 4.61 0.65
CA GLY A 65 -2.74 5.62 1.35
C GLY A 65 -2.85 5.56 2.87
N ASN A 66 -4.03 5.22 3.41
CA ASN A 66 -4.23 5.08 4.86
C ASN A 66 -3.78 3.74 5.42
N ALA A 67 -3.45 2.76 4.57
CA ALA A 67 -3.06 1.44 5.04
C ALA A 67 -1.69 1.45 5.71
N VAL A 68 -1.51 0.56 6.69
CA VAL A 68 -0.19 0.14 7.16
C VAL A 68 0.43 -0.75 6.08
N PRO A 69 1.73 -0.58 5.73
CA PRO A 69 2.37 -1.46 4.78
C PRO A 69 2.20 -2.95 5.17
N PHE A 70 1.70 -3.76 4.25
CA PHE A 70 1.37 -5.17 4.50
C PHE A 70 2.55 -5.97 5.08
N ALA A 71 3.76 -5.76 4.57
CA ALA A 71 4.97 -6.41 5.05
C ALA A 71 5.30 -6.05 6.51
N LEU A 72 5.07 -4.79 6.91
CA LEU A 72 5.25 -4.34 8.29
C LEU A 72 4.20 -4.99 9.21
N ALA A 73 2.92 -4.96 8.81
CA ALA A 73 1.86 -5.61 9.56
C ALA A 73 2.13 -7.11 9.75
N ARG A 74 2.63 -7.80 8.72
CA ARG A 74 3.02 -9.20 8.78
C ARG A 74 4.19 -9.45 9.74
N ALA A 75 5.19 -8.57 9.79
CA ALA A 75 6.30 -8.68 10.74
C ALA A 75 5.81 -8.55 12.19
N ILE A 76 4.94 -7.56 12.45
CA ILE A 76 4.31 -7.36 13.77
C ILE A 76 3.49 -8.59 14.16
N ALA A 77 2.63 -9.10 13.26
CA ALA A 77 1.81 -10.27 13.51
C ALA A 77 2.63 -11.52 13.86
N ARG A 78 3.78 -11.73 13.20
CA ARG A 78 4.71 -12.83 13.54
C ARG A 78 5.27 -12.69 14.95
N SER A 79 5.64 -11.47 15.36
CA SER A 79 6.12 -11.21 16.71
C SER A 79 5.06 -11.51 17.77
N ILE A 80 3.81 -11.09 17.52
CA ILE A 80 2.68 -11.37 18.41
C ILE A 80 2.43 -12.88 18.50
N ARG A 81 2.38 -13.58 17.36
CA ARG A 81 2.17 -15.02 17.33
C ARG A 81 3.25 -15.78 18.10
N ALA A 82 4.52 -15.43 17.90
CA ALA A 82 5.63 -16.04 18.63
C ALA A 82 5.55 -15.81 20.15
N HIS A 83 5.01 -14.68 20.60
CA HIS A 83 4.76 -14.44 22.02
C HIS A 83 3.63 -15.33 22.54
N LEU A 84 2.52 -15.43 21.80
CA LEU A 84 1.39 -16.28 22.18
C LEU A 84 1.78 -17.76 22.24
N GLU A 85 2.54 -18.25 21.25
CA GLU A 85 3.05 -19.62 21.21
C GLU A 85 3.96 -19.95 22.40
N LYS A 86 4.71 -18.98 22.93
CA LYS A 86 5.57 -19.17 24.12
C LYS A 86 4.80 -19.12 25.45
N CYS A 87 3.74 -18.33 25.52
CA CYS A 87 3.05 -18.03 26.77
C CYS A 87 1.78 -18.86 27.00
N TYR A 88 1.20 -19.45 25.95
CA TYR A 88 -0.13 -20.07 26.01
C TYR A 88 -0.22 -21.45 25.34
N VAL A 89 0.91 -22.11 25.07
CA VAL A 89 0.94 -23.49 24.59
C VAL A 89 1.33 -24.39 25.76
N GLU A 90 0.37 -25.18 26.25
CA GLU A 90 0.60 -26.39 27.06
C GLU A 90 1.19 -27.51 26.19
#